data_AF-A0A945QWD0-F1
#
_entry.id   AF-A0A945QWD0-F1
#
_cell.length_a   1.000
_cell.length_b   1.000
_cell.length_c   1.000
_cell.angle_alpha   90.00
_cell.angle_beta   90.00
_cell.angle_gamma   90.00
#
_symmetry.space_group_name_H-M   'P 1'
#
loop_
_entity.id
_entity.type
_entity.pdbx_description
1 polymer ?
#
loop_
_entity_poly.entity_id
_entity_poly.type
_entity_poly.pdbx_seq_one_letter_code
_entity_poly.pdbx_strand_id
1 'polypeptide(L)'
;MAQGGAVTGIMHSATAAMTPGLEMFIQHWSGPVMAYPEMLDVNSKDENARYSMSPEAFAEQCRQWVEGGVQIIGGCCGSTVEHIRQMVEALPDQVGARP
;
A
#
# COMPACT_ATOMS: atom_id res chain seq x y z
N MET A 1 15.38 27.22 -4.34
CA MET A 1 14.08 26.76 -4.84
C MET A 1 13.66 25.62 -3.93
N ALA A 2 12.51 25.69 -3.25
CA ALA A 2 12.01 24.52 -2.53
C ALA A 2 11.68 23.47 -3.59
N GLN A 3 12.55 22.46 -3.71
CA GLN A 3 12.25 21.27 -4.49
C GLN A 3 11.04 20.63 -3.80
N GLY A 4 9.95 20.37 -4.53
CA GLY A 4 8.76 19.73 -3.98
C GLY A 4 9.07 18.37 -3.33
N GLY A 5 8.07 17.73 -2.73
CA GLY A 5 8.25 16.41 -2.09
C GLY A 5 8.88 15.39 -3.04
N ALA A 6 9.81 14.58 -2.55
CA ALA A 6 10.47 13.55 -3.37
C ALA A 6 9.58 12.33 -3.65
N VAL A 7 8.55 12.13 -2.84
CA VAL A 7 7.59 11.01 -2.89
C VAL A 7 6.24 11.56 -2.43
N THR A 8 5.15 11.09 -3.04
CA THR A 8 3.79 11.26 -2.51
C THR A 8 3.19 9.91 -2.17
N GLY A 9 2.18 9.83 -1.30
CA GLY A 9 1.57 8.56 -0.98
C GLY A 9 0.48 8.64 0.06
N ILE A 10 -0.15 7.48 0.30
CA ILE A 10 -1.18 7.30 1.32
C ILE A 10 -0.65 6.32 2.36
N MET A 11 -0.82 6.66 3.64
CA MET A 11 -0.48 5.83 4.77
C MET A 11 -1.62 5.77 5.78
N HIS A 12 -1.61 4.74 6.63
CA HIS A 12 -2.54 4.61 7.77
C HIS A 12 -4.01 4.74 7.32
N SER A 13 -4.39 3.89 6.36
CA SER A 13 -5.74 3.82 5.80
C SER A 13 -6.03 2.39 5.35
N ALA A 14 -7.30 1.99 5.40
CA ALA A 14 -7.72 0.69 4.91
C ALA A 14 -7.45 0.55 3.40
N THR A 15 -7.02 -0.64 2.98
CA THR A 15 -6.67 -0.93 1.58
C THR A 15 -7.78 -0.54 0.59
N ALA A 16 -9.03 -0.85 0.91
CA ALA A 16 -10.19 -0.53 0.08
C ALA A 16 -10.39 0.98 -0.18
N ALA A 17 -10.00 1.83 0.78
CA ALA A 17 -10.12 3.28 0.64
C ALA A 17 -8.94 3.92 -0.11
N MET A 18 -7.80 3.23 -0.18
CA MET A 18 -6.58 3.79 -0.75
C MET A 18 -6.57 3.79 -2.27
N THR A 19 -7.12 2.75 -2.92
CA THR A 19 -7.01 2.57 -4.38
C THR A 19 -7.42 3.82 -5.18
N PRO A 20 -8.59 4.45 -4.95
CA PRO A 20 -8.96 5.65 -5.70
C PRO A 20 -8.02 6.83 -5.46
N GLY A 21 -7.49 6.97 -4.24
CA GLY A 21 -6.53 8.03 -3.93
C GLY A 21 -5.15 7.80 -4.55
N LEU A 22 -4.70 6.55 -4.61
CA LEU A 22 -3.46 6.18 -5.29
C LEU A 22 -3.57 6.44 -6.80
N GLU A 23 -4.71 6.10 -7.42
CA GLU A 23 -4.99 6.41 -8.83
C GLU A 23 -4.90 7.91 -9.11
N MET A 24 -5.43 8.76 -8.23
CA MET A 24 -5.30 10.22 -8.35
C MET A 24 -3.84 10.68 -8.30
N PHE A 25 -3.02 10.11 -7.43
CA PHE A 25 -1.58 10.41 -7.39
C PHE A 25 -0.87 9.93 -8.65
N ILE A 26 -1.18 8.72 -9.12
CA ILE A 26 -0.60 8.17 -10.34
C ILE A 26 -0.90 9.08 -11.55
N GLN A 27 -2.10 9.66 -11.62
CA GLN A 27 -2.53 10.54 -12.73
C GLN A 27 -1.96 11.97 -12.67
N HIS A 28 -1.62 12.49 -11.49
CA HIS A 28 -1.33 13.92 -11.30
C HIS A 28 0.06 14.25 -10.73
N TRP A 29 0.81 13.24 -10.27
CA TRP A 29 2.15 13.40 -9.72
C TRP A 29 3.18 12.70 -10.61
N SER A 30 4.31 13.33 -10.89
CA SER A 30 5.35 12.77 -11.77
C SER A 30 6.51 12.07 -11.05
N GLY A 31 6.62 12.21 -9.72
CA GLY A 31 7.58 11.47 -8.90
C GLY A 31 7.03 10.13 -8.37
N PRO A 32 7.80 9.38 -7.57
CA PRO A 32 7.35 8.12 -6.98
C PRO A 32 6.09 8.25 -6.12
N VAL A 33 5.28 7.18 -6.15
CA VAL A 33 4.05 7.01 -5.34
C VAL A 33 4.25 5.89 -4.32
N MET A 34 3.82 6.13 -3.09
CA MET A 34 3.88 5.21 -1.95
C MET A 34 2.49 4.75 -1.49
N ALA A 35 2.37 3.47 -1.16
CA ALA A 35 1.22 2.90 -0.46
C ALA A 35 1.67 2.22 0.84
N TYR A 36 1.14 2.66 1.99
CA TYR A 36 1.48 2.12 3.31
C TYR A 36 0.20 1.88 4.16
N PRO A 37 -0.63 0.90 3.76
CA PRO A 37 -1.94 0.64 4.35
C PRO A 37 -1.88 0.14 5.80
N GLU A 38 -3.02 0.21 6.48
CA GLU A 38 -3.25 -0.54 7.72
C GLU A 38 -4.16 -1.76 7.46
N MET A 39 -3.95 -2.81 8.26
CA MET A 39 -4.76 -4.04 8.30
C MET A 39 -5.69 -4.04 9.54
N LEU A 40 -5.61 -2.98 10.34
CA LEU A 40 -6.37 -2.81 11.57
C LEU A 40 -7.65 -2.01 11.32
N ASP A 41 -8.81 -2.61 11.55
CA ASP A 41 -10.08 -1.87 11.62
C ASP A 41 -10.39 -1.48 13.08
N VAL A 42 -9.98 -0.27 13.46
CA VAL A 42 -10.22 0.26 14.82
C VAL A 42 -11.70 0.51 15.14
N ASN A 43 -12.55 0.62 14.11
CA ASN A 43 -13.98 0.87 14.25
C ASN A 43 -14.79 -0.42 14.40
N SER A 44 -14.20 -1.58 14.08
CA SER A 44 -14.84 -2.87 14.29
C SER A 44 -15.11 -3.11 15.78
N LYS A 45 -16.36 -3.48 16.09
CA LYS A 45 -16.81 -3.94 17.41
C LYS A 45 -16.46 -5.41 17.67
N ASP A 46 -16.10 -6.14 16.63
CA ASP A 46 -15.62 -7.52 16.71
C ASP A 46 -14.09 -7.50 16.73
N GLU A 47 -13.51 -7.92 17.87
CA GLU A 47 -12.06 -7.97 18.07
C GLU A 47 -11.34 -8.88 17.08
N ASN A 48 -11.98 -9.93 16.59
CA ASN A 48 -11.38 -10.82 15.58
C ASN A 48 -11.41 -10.17 14.19
N ALA A 49 -12.44 -9.40 13.88
CA ALA A 49 -12.52 -8.65 12.63
C ALA A 49 -11.62 -7.40 12.61
N ARG A 50 -11.01 -7.02 13.75
CA ARG A 50 -10.03 -5.93 13.79
C ARG A 50 -8.80 -6.24 12.95
N TYR A 51 -8.44 -7.50 12.73
CA TYR A 51 -7.31 -7.92 11.88
C TYR A 51 -7.85 -8.67 10.66
N SER A 52 -8.52 -7.95 9.76
CA SER A 52 -9.39 -8.58 8.74
C SER A 52 -8.68 -9.03 7.48
N MET A 53 -7.44 -8.57 7.23
CA MET A 53 -6.71 -8.91 6.02
C MET A 53 -5.65 -9.97 6.30
N SER A 54 -5.67 -11.07 5.55
CA SER A 54 -4.63 -12.09 5.64
C SER A 54 -3.34 -11.63 4.95
N PRO A 55 -2.17 -12.21 5.29
CA PRO A 55 -0.92 -11.96 4.59
C PRO A 55 -1.00 -12.13 3.06
N GLU A 56 -1.71 -13.15 2.58
CA GLU A 56 -1.89 -13.43 1.16
C GLU A 56 -2.75 -12.38 0.47
N ALA A 57 -3.87 -11.99 1.12
CA ALA A 57 -4.75 -10.94 0.60
C ALA A 57 -4.05 -9.58 0.55
N PHE A 58 -3.20 -9.29 1.55
CA PHE A 58 -2.36 -8.11 1.57
C PHE A 58 -1.34 -8.11 0.44
N ALA A 59 -0.63 -9.23 0.24
CA ALA A 59 0.36 -9.37 -0.83
C ALA A 59 -0.27 -9.19 -2.22
N GLU A 60 -1.44 -9.78 -2.46
CA GLU A 60 -2.18 -9.64 -3.71
C GLU A 60 -2.62 -8.19 -3.94
N GLN A 61 -3.12 -7.50 -2.90
CA GLN A 61 -3.47 -6.09 -3.03
C GLN A 61 -2.24 -5.23 -3.34
N CYS A 62 -1.10 -5.54 -2.73
CA CYS A 62 0.17 -4.86 -2.98
C CYS A 62 0.63 -5.04 -4.42
N ARG A 63 0.52 -6.27 -4.96
CA ARG A 63 0.83 -6.58 -6.36
C ARG A 63 0.02 -5.72 -7.32
N GLN A 64 -1.29 -5.60 -7.10
CA GLN A 64 -2.16 -4.77 -7.93
C GLN A 64 -1.76 -3.29 -7.92
N TRP A 65 -1.39 -2.75 -6.76
CA TRP A 65 -0.93 -1.36 -6.69
C TRP A 65 0.42 -1.14 -7.36
N VAL A 66 1.34 -2.10 -7.23
CA VAL A 66 2.63 -2.07 -7.94
C VAL A 66 2.43 -2.12 -9.45
N GLU A 67 1.54 -3.00 -9.94
CA GLU A 67 1.15 -3.06 -11.35
C GLU A 67 0.48 -1.76 -11.83
N GLY A 68 -0.22 -1.06 -10.92
CA GLY A 68 -0.79 0.27 -11.16
C GLY A 68 0.21 1.42 -11.12
N GLY A 69 1.48 1.18 -10.76
CA GLY A 69 2.54 2.20 -10.75
C GLY A 69 2.92 2.73 -9.36
N VAL A 70 2.50 2.09 -8.28
CA VAL A 70 3.08 2.32 -6.94
C VAL A 70 4.50 1.77 -6.91
N GLN A 71 5.43 2.53 -6.34
CA GLN A 71 6.86 2.21 -6.35
C GLN A 71 7.46 2.00 -4.95
N ILE A 72 6.73 2.40 -3.90
CA ILE A 72 7.13 2.21 -2.52
C ILE A 72 5.96 1.59 -1.78
N ILE A 73 6.19 0.46 -1.13
CA ILE A 73 5.13 -0.32 -0.50
C ILE A 73 5.56 -0.85 0.86
N GLY A 74 4.60 -0.99 1.78
CA GLY A 74 4.83 -1.54 3.11
C GLY A 74 3.51 -1.74 3.85
N GLY A 75 3.57 -1.83 5.17
CA GLY A 75 2.38 -2.00 6.03
C GLY A 75 2.51 -1.22 7.33
N CYS A 76 1.41 -0.65 7.79
CA CYS A 76 1.26 0.17 8.98
C CYS A 76 0.65 -0.66 10.13
N CYS A 77 -0.34 -0.11 10.84
CA CYS A 77 -1.05 -0.78 11.92
C CYS A 77 -1.67 -2.11 11.47
N GLY A 78 -1.53 -3.15 12.30
CA GLY A 78 -2.05 -4.49 12.01
C GLY A 78 -1.19 -5.34 11.08
N SER A 79 -0.20 -4.77 10.39
CA SER A 79 0.76 -5.57 9.63
C SER A 79 1.66 -6.40 10.54
N THR A 80 2.08 -7.56 10.06
CA THR A 80 2.97 -8.49 10.78
C THR A 80 4.15 -8.90 9.90
N VAL A 81 5.13 -9.60 10.48
CA VAL A 81 6.25 -10.17 9.70
C VAL A 81 5.76 -11.07 8.57
N GLU A 82 4.68 -11.83 8.78
CA GLU A 82 4.12 -12.70 7.74
C GLU A 82 3.53 -11.89 6.57
N HIS A 83 2.87 -10.77 6.85
CA HIS A 83 2.42 -9.85 5.79
C HIS A 83 3.58 -9.35 4.93
N ILE A 84 4.66 -8.90 5.57
CA ILE A 84 5.84 -8.40 4.86
C ILE A 84 6.51 -9.54 4.07
N ARG A 85 6.57 -10.75 4.64
CA ARG A 85 7.13 -11.92 3.96
C ARG A 85 6.36 -12.27 2.69
N GLN A 86 5.05 -12.45 2.78
CA GLN A 86 4.19 -12.75 1.63
C GLN A 86 4.24 -11.63 0.58
N MET A 87 4.27 -10.37 1.02
CA MET A 87 4.41 -9.23 0.12
C MET A 87 5.74 -9.27 -0.65
N VAL A 88 6.86 -9.53 0.03
CA VAL A 88 8.17 -9.63 -0.63
C VAL A 88 8.23 -10.83 -1.58
N GLU A 89 7.63 -11.97 -1.21
CA GLU A 89 7.58 -13.17 -2.07
C GLU A 89 6.70 -12.96 -3.32
N ALA A 90 5.65 -12.15 -3.23
CA ALA A 90 4.71 -11.89 -4.33
C ALA A 90 5.12 -10.76 -5.29
N LEU A 91 6.01 -9.86 -4.85
CA LEU A 91 6.40 -8.66 -5.61
C LEU A 91 7.75 -8.84 -6.33
N PRO A 92 7.97 -8.14 -7.46
CA PRO A 92 9.26 -8.13 -8.12
C PRO A 92 10.30 -7.33 -7.31
N ASP A 93 11.57 -7.75 -7.37
CA ASP A 93 12.69 -7.05 -6.73
C ASP A 93 12.90 -5.62 -7.25
N GLN A 94 12.48 -5.36 -8.49
CA GLN A 94 12.56 -4.05 -9.12
C GLN A 94 11.27 -3.75 -9.89
N VAL A 95 10.76 -2.55 -9.68
CA VAL A 95 9.61 -2.01 -10.43
C VAL A 95 10.11 -1.03 -11.48
N GLY A 96 9.50 -1.07 -12.66
CA GLY A 96 9.86 -0.20 -13.78
C GLY A 96 9.53 1.27 -13.52
N ALA A 97 9.88 2.13 -14.50
CA ALA A 97 9.34 3.48 -14.52
C ALA A 97 7.81 3.41 -14.67
N ARG A 98 7.09 4.27 -13.94
CA ARG A 98 5.65 4.41 -14.08
C ARG A 98 5.31 4.87 -15.51
N PRO A 99 4.28 4.28 -16.16
CA PRO A 99 3.85 4.65 -17.51
C PRO A 99 3.39 6.11 -17.62
#